data_AF-A0A3B9YTB3-F1
#
_entry.id   AF-A0A3B9YTB3-F1
#
_cell.length_a   1.000
_cell.length_b   1.000
_cell.length_c   1.000
_cell.angle_alpha   90.00
_cell.angle_beta   90.00
_cell.angle_gamma   90.00
#
_symmetry.space_group_name_H-M   'P 1'
#
loop_
_entity.id
_entity.type
_entity.pdbx_description
1 polymer ?
#
loop_
_entity_poly.entity_id
_entity_poly.type
_entity_poly.pdbx_seq_one_letter_code
_entity_poly.pdbx_strand_id
1 'polypeptide(L)' 'MTRVEAKLCKRIRDLPERDWDRLAAFPDGTVQPFVRHAFLKALEDSGCVGGRTGWNPVHVSIEVEGELAAVAPLY' A
#
# COMPACT_ATOMS: atom_id res chain seq x y z
N MET A 1 7.34 -24.07 -11.47
CA MET A 1 6.20 -23.72 -10.61
C MET A 1 6.42 -22.27 -10.20
N THR A 2 5.48 -21.37 -10.50
CA THR A 2 5.66 -19.93 -10.20
C THR A 2 5.56 -19.68 -8.70
N ARG A 3 6.54 -19.01 -8.09
CA ARG A 3 6.52 -18.62 -6.68
C ARG A 3 5.71 -17.34 -6.49
N VAL A 4 4.77 -17.37 -5.56
CA VAL A 4 3.94 -16.22 -5.17
C VAL A 4 3.98 -16.08 -3.66
N GLU A 5 4.25 -14.87 -3.17
CA GLU A 5 4.32 -14.57 -1.74
C GLU A 5 3.42 -13.39 -1.39
N ALA A 6 2.72 -13.49 -0.25
CA ALA A 6 1.94 -12.39 0.31
C ALA A 6 2.60 -11.89 1.60
N LYS A 7 2.72 -10.56 1.74
CA LYS A 7 3.30 -9.93 2.94
C LYS A 7 2.33 -8.91 3.51
N LEU A 8 2.28 -8.84 4.83
CA LEU A 8 1.58 -7.78 5.57
C LEU A 8 2.59 -6.74 6.02
N CYS A 9 2.43 -5.51 5.52
CA CYS A 9 3.25 -4.35 5.81
C CYS A 9 2.50 -3.45 6.80
N LYS A 10 3.10 -3.16 7.95
CA LYS A 10 2.38 -2.48 9.04
C LYS A 10 2.15 -1.00 8.76
N ARG A 11 2.95 -0.40 7.89
CA ARG A 11 2.91 1.02 7.57
C ARG A 11 3.09 1.21 6.08
N ILE A 12 2.45 2.22 5.51
CA ILE A 12 2.60 2.53 4.08
C ILE A 12 4.05 2.89 3.73
N ARG A 13 4.79 3.47 4.69
CA ARG A 13 6.22 3.79 4.56
C ARG A 13 7.12 2.56 4.40
N ASP A 14 6.60 1.36 4.70
CA ASP A 14 7.36 0.10 4.53
C ASP A 14 7.37 -0.36 3.07
N LEU A 15 6.57 0.28 2.20
CA LEU A 15 6.47 0.00 0.77
C LEU A 15 6.99 1.21 -0.05
N PRO A 16 7.73 0.99 -1.16
CA PRO A 16 8.22 2.08 -1.99
C PRO A 16 7.08 2.86 -2.64
N GLU A 17 7.09 4.19 -2.49
CA GLU A 17 6.09 5.11 -3.05
C GLU A 17 5.90 4.90 -4.56
N ARG A 18 7.01 4.87 -5.30
CA ARG A 18 6.98 4.72 -6.75
C ARG A 18 6.30 3.42 -7.19
N ASP A 19 6.59 2.31 -6.51
CA ASP A 19 6.02 1.02 -6.88
C ASP A 19 4.55 0.92 -6.47
N TRP A 20 4.21 1.45 -5.30
CA TRP A 20 2.82 1.56 -4.86
C TRP A 20 1.97 2.34 -5.86
N ASP A 21 2.37 3.57 -6.19
CA ASP A 21 1.61 4.43 -7.09
C ASP A 21 1.58 3.87 -8.51
N ARG A 22 2.65 3.21 -8.98
CA ARG A 22 2.67 2.49 -10.26
C ARG A 22 1.63 1.37 -10.30
N LEU A 23 1.50 0.59 -9.22
CA LEU A 23 0.58 -0.54 -9.13
C LEU A 23 -0.87 -0.10 -8.86
N ALA A 24 -1.06 1.03 -8.20
CA ALA A 24 -2.36 1.63 -7.94
C ALA A 24 -2.88 2.50 -9.10
N ALA A 25 -2.08 2.70 -10.15
CA ALA A 25 -2.47 3.48 -11.32
C ALA A 25 -3.51 2.77 -12.19
N PHE A 26 -4.44 3.55 -12.72
CA PHE A 26 -5.30 3.14 -13.82
C PHE A 26 -4.51 3.01 -15.12
N PRO A 27 -5.09 2.37 -16.18
CA PRO A 27 -4.42 2.24 -17.47
C PRO A 27 -3.97 3.55 -18.14
N ASP A 28 -4.57 4.68 -17.77
CA ASP A 28 -4.21 6.02 -18.25
C ASP A 28 -3.06 6.67 -17.46
N GLY A 29 -2.50 5.97 -16.47
CA GLY A 29 -1.42 6.43 -15.61
C GLY A 29 -1.87 7.31 -14.44
N THR A 30 -3.17 7.59 -14.30
CA THR A 30 -3.69 8.32 -13.14
C THR A 30 -3.84 7.39 -11.94
N VAL A 31 -3.56 7.89 -10.74
CA VAL A 31 -3.76 7.14 -9.49
C VAL A 31 -4.95 7.72 -8.74
N GLN A 32 -5.87 6.85 -8.30
CA GLN A 32 -7.02 7.27 -7.50
C GLN A 32 -6.52 7.98 -6.22
N PRO A 33 -6.95 9.22 -5.93
CA PRO A 33 -6.31 10.05 -4.89
C PRO A 33 -6.27 9.45 -3.49
N PHE A 34 -7.29 8.70 -3.09
CA PHE A 34 -7.45 8.08 -1.77
C PHE A 34 -6.68 6.77 -1.59
N VAL A 35 -6.06 6.26 -2.65
CA VAL A 35 -5.12 5.12 -2.56
C VAL A 35 -3.69 5.51 -2.92
N ARG A 36 -3.40 6.78 -3.20
CA ARG A 36 -2.03 7.26 -3.40
C ARG A 36 -1.20 7.05 -2.15
N HIS A 37 0.06 6.67 -2.31
CA HIS A 37 0.98 6.48 -1.20
C HIS A 37 1.04 7.72 -0.29
N ALA A 38 1.19 8.90 -0.88
CA ALA A 38 1.24 10.16 -0.14
C ALA A 38 -0.04 10.46 0.69
N PHE A 39 -1.22 10.11 0.18
CA PHE A 39 -2.47 10.30 0.91
C PHE A 39 -2.58 9.34 2.10
N LEU A 40 -2.28 8.07 1.87
CA LEU A 40 -2.25 7.05 2.93
C LEU A 40 -1.21 7.37 4.00
N LYS A 41 -0.03 7.85 3.59
CA LYS A 41 1.01 8.34 4.48
C LYS A 41 0.54 9.52 5.32
N ALA A 42 -0.19 10.46 4.72
CA ALA A 42 -0.76 11.58 5.45
C ALA A 42 -1.81 11.13 6.48
N LEU A 43 -2.67 10.14 6.17
CA LEU A 43 -3.60 9.56 7.14
C LEU A 43 -2.84 8.97 8.34
N GLU A 44 -1.80 8.19 8.08
CA GLU A 44 -1.00 7.56 9.13
C GLU A 44 -0.21 8.58 9.98
N ASP A 45 0.45 9.54 9.33
CA ASP A 45 1.32 10.50 10.01
C ASP A 45 0.54 11.58 10.77
N SER A 46 -0.69 11.89 10.34
CA SER A 46 -1.59 12.80 11.07
C SER A 46 -2.28 12.17 12.28
N GLY A 47 -2.27 10.84 12.40
CA GLY A 47 -2.99 10.13 13.45
C GLY A 47 -4.50 10.00 13.20
N CYS A 48 -4.97 10.27 11.97
CA CYS A 48 -6.35 9.95 11.56
C CYS A 48 -6.65 8.46 11.65
N VAL A 49 -5.61 7.63 11.57
CA VAL A 49 -5.65 6.17 11.74
C VAL A 49 -4.52 5.74 12.70
N GLY A 50 -4.64 4.55 13.28
CA GLY A 50 -3.71 4.02 14.28
C GLY A 50 -4.04 4.48 15.71
N GLY A 51 -3.25 4.00 16.68
CA GLY A 51 -3.39 4.36 18.09
C GLY A 51 -4.78 3.99 18.65
N ARG A 52 -5.56 4.99 19.06
CA ARG A 52 -6.89 4.83 19.69
C ARG A 52 -8.07 5.03 18.72
N THR A 53 -7.82 5.13 17.43
CA THR A 53 -8.86 5.40 16.42
C THR A 53 -9.76 4.20 16.11
N GLY A 54 -9.37 2.99 16.53
CA GLY A 54 -10.05 1.74 16.18
C GLY A 54 -9.68 1.20 14.79
N TRP A 55 -8.92 1.96 14.01
CA TRP A 55 -8.36 1.57 12.71
C TRP A 55 -6.87 1.34 12.86
N ASN A 56 -6.35 0.22 12.35
CA ASN A 56 -4.92 -0.07 12.41
C ASN A 56 -4.37 -0.25 10.99
N PRO A 57 -3.46 0.62 10.53
CA PRO A 57 -2.86 0.48 9.21
C PRO A 57 -2.22 -0.90 9.04
N VAL A 58 -2.60 -1.61 7.99
CA VAL A 58 -1.96 -2.84 7.53
C VAL A 58 -2.13 -2.90 6.01
N HIS A 59 -1.05 -2.84 5.27
CA HIS A 59 -1.08 -2.98 3.81
C HIS A 59 -0.70 -4.40 3.42
N VAL A 60 -1.23 -4.89 2.31
CA VAL A 60 -0.81 -6.17 1.75
C VAL A 60 0.00 -5.92 0.48
N SER A 61 1.07 -6.67 0.30
CA SER A 61 1.80 -6.78 -0.95
C SER A 61 1.83 -8.22 -1.44
N ILE A 62 1.81 -8.39 -2.76
CA ILE A 62 2.02 -9.67 -3.44
C ILE A 62 3.28 -9.58 -4.28
N GLU A 63 4.18 -10.53 -4.09
CA GLU A 63 5.38 -10.69 -4.90
C GLU A 63 5.26 -11.95 -5.76
N VAL A 64 5.62 -11.85 -7.04
CA VAL A 64 5.69 -12.97 -7.99
C VAL A 64 7.12 -13.07 -8.49
N GLU A 65 7.76 -14.22 -8.27
CA GLU A 65 9.19 -14.41 -8.59
C GLU A 65 10.11 -13.33 -7.96
N GLY A 66 9.73 -12.81 -6.78
CA GLY A 66 10.46 -11.76 -6.05
C GLY A 66 10.14 -10.33 -6.50
N GLU A 67 9.32 -10.15 -7.53
CA GLU A 67 8.91 -8.84 -8.03
C GLU A 67 7.55 -8.43 -7.49
N LEU A 68 7.43 -7.18 -7.04
CA LEU A 68 6.18 -6.65 -6.49
C LEU A 68 5.12 -6.53 -7.59
N ALA A 69 4.08 -7.35 -7.48
CA ALA A 69 3.06 -7.55 -8.50
C ALA A 69 1.70 -6.94 -8.14
N ALA A 70 1.38 -6.83 -6.85
CA ALA A 70 0.15 -6.17 -6.40
C ALA A 70 0.33 -5.56 -5.01
N VAL A 71 -0.46 -4.53 -4.71
CA VAL A 71 -0.59 -3.92 -3.40
C VAL A 71 -2.06 -3.60 -3.12
N ALA A 72 -2.44 -3.60 -1.85
CA ALA A 72 -3.72 -3.02 -1.43
C ALA A 72 -3.60 -2.41 -0.03
N PRO A 73 -4.26 -1.26 0.23
CA PRO A 73 -4.37 -0.72 1.56
C PRO A 73 -5.44 -1.46 2.38
N LEU A 74 -5.14 -1.75 3.64
CA LEU A 74 -6.14 -2.16 4.64
C LEU A 74 -5.95 -1.28 5.89
N TYR A 75 -7.06 -0.92 6.53
CA TYR A 75 -7.09 -0.13 7.75
C TYR A 75 -8.08 -0.74 8.74
#